data_AF-A0A661HGS7-F1
#
_entry.id   AF-A0A661HGS7-F1
#
_cell.length_a   1.000
_cell.length_b   1.000
_cell.length_c   1.000
_cell.angle_alpha   90.00
_cell.angle_beta   90.00
_cell.angle_gamma   90.00
#
_symmetry.space_group_name_H-M   'P 1'
#
loop_
_entity.id
_entity.type
_entity.pdbx_description
1 polymer ?
#
loop_
_entity_poly.entity_id
_entity_poly.type
_entity_poly.pdbx_seq_one_letter_code
_entity_poly.pdbx_strand_id
1 'polypeptide(L)' 'AELMALMLLFATNFNAIITPQGSSANVIYVGSGYLEPGEIYKVGGIVTLVNTLVFLLVGTPWILLVT' A
#
# COMPACT_ATOMS: atom_id res chain seq x y z
N ALA A 1 -13.49 -1.29 -17.50
CA ALA A 1 -13.93 -1.06 -16.10
C ALA A 1 -13.07 -1.85 -15.11
N GLU A 2 -12.66 -3.07 -15.46
CA GLU A 2 -11.89 -3.98 -14.60
C GLU A 2 -10.54 -3.41 -14.14
N LEU A 3 -9.78 -2.74 -15.02
CA LEU A 3 -8.50 -2.12 -14.63
C LEU A 3 -8.68 -1.09 -13.49
N MET A 4 -9.72 -0.26 -13.55
CA MET A 4 -9.98 0.73 -12.50
C MET A 4 -10.47 0.07 -11.21
N ALA A 5 -11.31 -0.97 -11.32
CA ALA A 5 -11.74 -1.75 -10.16
C ALA A 5 -10.56 -2.43 -9.45
N LEU A 6 -9.66 -3.05 -10.21
CA LEU A 6 -8.45 -3.69 -9.68
C LEU A 6 -7.49 -2.65 -9.09
N MET A 7 -7.28 -1.51 -9.74
CA MET A 7 -6.47 -0.44 -9.16
C MET A 7 -7.01 0.02 -7.82
N LEU A 8 -8.32 0.30 -7.72
CA LEU A 8 -8.92 0.72 -6.46
C LEU A 8 -8.79 -0.35 -5.38
N LEU A 9 -9.00 -1.62 -5.73
CA LEU A 9 -8.80 -2.75 -4.82
C LEU A 9 -7.37 -2.76 -4.25
N PHE A 10 -6.35 -2.71 -5.11
CA PHE A 10 -4.95 -2.71 -4.67
C PHE A 10 -4.55 -1.45 -3.90
N ALA A 11 -5.06 -0.29 -4.31
CA ALA A 11 -4.80 0.99 -3.65
C ALA A 11 -5.29 0.99 -2.19
N THR A 12 -6.37 0.29 -1.86
CA THR A 12 -6.81 0.15 -0.46
C THR A 12 -5.74 -0.49 0.42
N ASN A 13 -4.97 -1.44 -0.12
CA ASN A 13 -3.95 -2.16 0.60
C ASN A 13 -2.65 -1.34 0.69
N PHE A 14 -2.22 -0.75 -0.43
CA PHE A 14 -0.99 0.05 -0.47
C PHE A 14 -1.06 1.28 0.43
N ASN A 15 -2.24 1.87 0.59
CA ASN A 15 -2.42 3.05 1.43
C ASN A 15 -2.56 2.72 2.92
N ALA A 16 -2.89 1.48 3.27
CA ALA A 16 -3.11 1.05 4.65
C ALA A 16 -1.83 1.12 5.52
N ILE A 17 -0.65 1.17 4.90
CA ILE A 17 0.63 1.25 5.63
C ILE A 17 1.05 2.68 6.00
N ILE A 18 0.45 3.71 5.41
CA ILE A 18 0.92 5.11 5.54
C ILE A 18 0.80 5.63 6.98
N THR A 19 -0.20 5.17 7.72
CA THR A 19 -0.48 5.66 9.08
C THR A 19 -0.56 4.50 10.08
N PRO A 20 -0.23 4.73 11.36
CA PRO A 20 -0.40 3.71 12.39
C PRO A 20 -1.82 3.15 12.48
N GLN A 21 -2.84 3.97 12.20
CA GLN A 21 -4.26 3.61 12.25
C GLN A 21 -4.78 3.05 10.93
N GLY A 22 -3.97 3.06 9.87
CA GLY A 22 -4.34 2.58 8.54
C GLY A 22 -4.52 1.07 8.48
N SER A 23 -3.95 0.33 9.44
CA SER A 23 -4.10 -1.12 9.56
C SER A 23 -3.99 -1.55 11.03
N SER A 24 -4.73 -2.58 11.42
CA SER A 24 -4.60 -3.19 12.75
C SER A 24 -3.19 -3.72 13.02
N ALA A 25 -2.50 -4.20 11.98
CA ALA A 25 -1.11 -4.65 12.08
C ALA A 25 -0.18 -3.51 12.52
N ASN A 26 -0.34 -2.32 11.95
CA ASN A 26 0.48 -1.16 12.29
C ASN A 26 0.28 -0.77 13.76
N VAL A 27 -0.96 -0.76 14.24
CA VAL A 27 -1.28 -0.48 15.65
C VAL A 27 -0.59 -1.47 16.59
N ILE A 28 -0.57 -2.76 16.25
CA ILE A 28 0.09 -3.80 17.04
C ILE A 28 1.60 -3.52 17.12
N TYR A 29 2.25 -3.21 15.99
CA TYR A 29 3.69 -2.93 15.98
C TYR A 29 4.04 -1.63 16.72
N VAL A 30 3.25 -0.56 16.59
CA VAL A 30 3.47 0.66 17.40
C VAL A 30 3.27 0.36 18.89
N GLY A 31 2.21 -0.36 19.25
CA GLY A 31 1.92 -0.71 20.64
C GLY A 31 2.98 -1.61 21.29
N SER A 32 3.73 -2.37 20.48
CA SER A 32 4.83 -3.21 20.94
C SER A 32 6.12 -2.46 21.28
N GLY A 33 6.24 -1.20 20.85
CA GLY A 33 7.45 -0.38 21.02
C GLY A 33 8.60 -0.72 20.06
N TYR A 34 8.43 -1.67 19.13
CA TYR A 34 9.43 -1.98 18.10
C TYR A 34 9.52 -0.94 16.99
N LEU A 35 8.41 -0.24 16.69
CA LEU A 35 8.35 0.79 15.65
C LEU A 35 7.79 2.09 16.25
N GLU A 36 8.47 3.19 15.99
CA GLU A 36 7.97 4.52 16.32
C GLU A 36 6.92 4.98 15.29
N PRO A 37 5.89 5.74 15.69
CA PRO A 37 4.88 6.26 14.75
C PRO A 37 5.48 7.03 13.56
N GLY A 38 6.57 7.78 13.80
CA GLY A 38 7.26 8.54 12.76
C GLY A 38 7.93 7.67 11.68
N GLU A 39 8.39 6.47 12.05
CA GLU A 39 8.98 5.51 11.11
C GLU A 39 7.91 4.97 10.16
N ILE A 40 6.70 4.72 10.66
CA ILE A 40 5.57 4.26 9.87
C ILE A 40 5.20 5.28 8.79
N TYR A 41 5.16 6.57 9.10
CA TYR A 41 4.85 7.59 8.09
C TYR A 41 5.91 7.65 6.98
N LYS A 42 7.20 7.59 7.35
CA LYS A 42 8.31 7.68 6.39
C LYS A 42 8.40 6.44 5.52
N VAL A 43 8.46 5.26 6.14
CA VAL A 43 8.61 3.98 5.44
C VAL A 43 7.32 3.65 4.71
N GLY A 44 6.17 3.86 5.34
CA GLY A 44 4.85 3.64 4.74
C GLY A 44 4.66 4.45 3.45
N GLY A 45 5.00 5.74 3.45
CA GLY A 45 4.93 6.57 2.24
C GLY A 45 5.83 6.06 1.10
N ILE A 46 7.04 5.60 1.41
CA ILE A 46 7.96 5.00 0.42
C ILE A 46 7.37 3.70 -0.13
N VAL A 47 6.87 2.82 0.74
CA VAL A 47 6.29 1.52 0.36
C VAL A 47 5.04 1.72 -0.50
N THR A 48 4.17 2.68 -0.17
CA THR A 48 3.01 3.02 -1.00
C THR A 48 3.44 3.49 -2.38
N LEU A 49 4.43 4.39 -2.47
CA LEU A 49 4.92 4.89 -3.75
C LEU A 49 5.49 3.76 -4.61
N VAL A 50 6.32 2.90 -4.03
CA VAL A 50 6.90 1.74 -4.73
C VAL A 50 5.80 0.81 -5.24
N ASN A 51 4.82 0.45 -4.42
CA ASN A 51 3.71 -0.41 -4.85
C ASN A 51 2.85 0.25 -5.94
N THR A 52 2.64 1.56 -5.86
CA THR A 52 1.93 2.32 -6.89
C THR A 52 2.70 2.25 -8.21
N LEU A 53 4.01 2.43 -8.20
CA LEU A 53 4.85 2.30 -9.39
C LEU A 53 4.84 0.87 -9.95
N VAL A 54 4.91 -0.14 -9.09
CA VAL A 54 4.80 -1.55 -9.51
C VAL A 54 3.45 -1.82 -10.17
N PHE A 55 2.35 -1.31 -9.62
CA PHE A 55 1.03 -1.45 -10.23
C PHE A 55 0.97 -0.74 -11.59
N LEU A 56 1.47 0.50 -11.69
CA LEU A 56 1.44 1.26 -12.94
C LEU A 56 2.31 0.63 -14.04
N LEU A 57 3.51 0.15 -13.68
CA LEU A 57 4.50 -0.32 -14.65
C LEU A 57 4.37 -1.81 -14.98
N VAL A 58 3.91 -2.64 -14.04
CA VAL A 58 3.82 -4.09 -14.20
C VAL A 58 2.38 -4.57 -14.14
N GLY A 59 1.61 -4.11 -13.15
CA GLY A 59 0.21 -4.49 -12.97
C GLY A 59 -0.68 -4.09 -14.15
N THR A 60 -0.54 -2.84 -14.61
CA THR A 60 -1.34 -2.29 -15.72
C THR A 60 -1.13 -3.06 -17.03
N PRO A 61 0.09 -3.26 -17.55
CA PRO A 61 0.28 -4.04 -18.77
C PRO A 61 -0.12 -5.50 -18.60
N TRP A 62 0.07 -6.09 -17.41
CA TRP A 62 -0.38 -7.45 -17.14
C TRP A 62 -1.90 -7.58 -17.23
N ILE A 63 -2.64 -6.68 -16.57
CA ILE A 63 -4.11 -6.68 -16.60
C ILE A 63 -4.59 -6.50 -18.03
N LEU A 64 -4.07 -5.50 -18.77
CA LEU A 64 -4.43 -5.26 -20.17
C LEU A 64 -4.10 -6.43 -21.12
N LEU A 65 -3.20 -7.33 -20.74
CA LEU A 65 -2.86 -8.53 -21.52
C LEU A 65 -3.85 -9.68 -21.25
N VAL A 66 -4.37 -9.79 -20.03
CA VAL A 66 -5.19 -10.94 -19.59
C VAL A 66 -6.69 -10.67 -19.57
N THR A 67 -7.10 -9.40 -19.59
CA THR A 67 -8.50 -8.94 -19.74
C THR A 67 -8.69 -8.26 -21.07
#